data_AF-K2AC77-F1
#
_entry.id   AF-K2AC77-F1
#
_cell.length_a   1.000
_cell.length_b   1.000
_cell.length_c   1.000
_cell.angle_alpha   90.00
_cell.angle_beta   90.00
_cell.angle_gamma   90.00
#
_symmetry.space_group_name_H-M   'P 1'
#
loop_
_entity.id
_entity.type
_entity.pdbx_description
1 polymer ?
#
loop_
_entity_poly.entity_id
_entity_poly.type
_entity_poly.pdbx_seq_one_letter_code
_entity_poly.pdbx_strand_id
1 'polypeptide(L)' 'MIVVGVDASNIRAGGGITHLGQLLAAADLEALGVRVLVWGGAYTLGCLPDRSRLEKLHVQ' A
#
# COMPACT_ATOMS: atom_id res chain seq x y z
N MET A 1 7.58 -17.75 -0.03
CA MET A 1 7.43 -16.31 0.26
C MET A 1 6.19 -15.81 -0.46
N ILE A 2 5.27 -15.15 0.24
CA ILE A 2 4.02 -14.65 -0.36
C ILE A 2 4.20 -13.17 -0.68
N VAL A 3 3.87 -12.78 -1.91
CA VAL A 3 3.84 -11.39 -2.35
C VAL A 3 2.39 -11.04 -2.69
N VAL A 4 1.90 -9.94 -2.12
CA VAL A 4 0.55 -9.43 -2.37
C VAL A 4 0.66 -8.13 -3.16
N GLY A 5 0.04 -8.11 -4.34
CA GLY A 5 -0.10 -6.90 -5.15
C GLY A 5 -1.41 -6.20 -4.86
N VAL A 6 -1.36 -4.88 -4.65
CA VAL A 6 -2.53 -4.02 -4.46
C VAL A 6 -2.53 -2.97 -5.56
N ASP A 7 -3.50 -3.05 -6.46
CA ASP A 7 -3.75 -1.99 -7.44
C ASP A 7 -4.63 -0.90 -6.82
N ALA A 8 -4.03 0.26 -6.55
CA ALA A 8 -4.70 1.46 -6.07
C ALA A 8 -4.68 2.59 -7.14
N SER A 9 -4.49 2.27 -8.42
CA SER A 9 -4.44 3.24 -9.53
C SER A 9 -5.74 4.04 -9.70
N ASN A 10 -6.88 3.46 -9.32
CA ASN A 10 -8.18 4.13 -9.36
C ASN A 10 -8.51 4.93 -8.08
N ILE A 11 -7.71 4.80 -7.01
CA ILE A 11 -7.89 5.56 -5.77
C ILE A 11 -7.22 6.93 -5.96
N ARG A 12 -8.03 8.01 -5.98
CA ARG A 12 -7.54 9.37 -6.25
C ARG A 12 -7.69 10.33 -5.08
N ALA A 13 -8.67 10.10 -4.22
CA ALA A 13 -8.95 10.91 -3.03
C ALA A 13 -9.95 10.18 -2.11
N GLY A 14 -10.15 10.73 -0.91
CA GLY A 14 -11.22 10.32 0.01
C GLY A 14 -10.93 9.02 0.76
N GLY A 15 -12.00 8.38 1.24
CA GLY A 15 -11.91 7.28 2.22
C GLY A 15 -11.12 6.05 1.77
N GLY A 16 -10.99 5.80 0.45
CA GLY A 16 -10.20 4.70 -0.06
C GLY A 16 -8.71 4.78 0.34
N ILE A 17 -8.13 5.99 0.31
CA ILE A 17 -6.74 6.23 0.74
C ILE A 17 -6.61 5.95 2.24
N THR A 18 -7.55 6.46 3.04
CA THR A 18 -7.55 6.29 4.49
C THR A 18 -7.66 4.83 4.88
N HIS A 19 -8.61 4.08 4.32
CA HIS A 19 -8.80 2.67 4.66
C HIS A 19 -7.59 1.82 4.26
N LEU A 20 -7.03 2.04 3.07
CA LEU A 20 -5.84 1.33 2.63
C LEU A 20 -4.64 1.65 3.53
N GLY A 21 -4.42 2.92 3.85
CA GLY A 21 -3.35 3.34 4.75
C GLY A 21 -3.47 2.72 6.15
N GLN A 22 -4.68 2.70 6.73
CA GLN A 22 -4.94 2.11 8.05
C GLN A 22 -4.74 0.59 8.04
N LEU A 23 -5.20 -0.11 7.00
CA LEU A 23 -5.00 -1.55 6.85
C LEU A 23 -3.50 -1.89 6.81
N LEU A 24 -2.74 -1.18 5.98
CA LEU A 24 -1.29 -1.39 5.84
C LEU A 24 -0.52 -0.99 7.11
N ALA A 25 -1.02 -0.01 7.87
CA ALA A 25 -0.41 0.40 9.13
C ALA A 25 -0.67 -0.59 10.27
N ALA A 26 -1.83 -1.24 10.30
CA ALA A 26 -2.22 -2.18 11.33
C ALA A 26 -1.64 -3.60 11.12
N ALA A 27 -1.32 -3.96 9.88
CA ALA A 27 -0.78 -5.27 9.56
C ALA A 27 0.70 -5.43 9.99
N ASP A 28 1.01 -6.52 10.68
CA ASP A 28 2.39 -6.95 10.92
C ASP A 28 2.87 -7.82 9.75
N LEU A 29 3.40 -7.16 8.71
CA LEU A 29 3.86 -7.83 7.49
C LEU A 29 5.07 -8.76 7.71
N GLU A 30 5.87 -8.49 8.74
CA GLU A 30 7.02 -9.34 9.10
C GLU A 30 6.54 -10.65 9.72
N ALA A 31 5.66 -10.57 10.73
CA ALA A 31 5.09 -11.75 11.38
C ALA A 31 4.28 -12.63 10.40
N LEU A 32 3.61 -12.00 9.43
CA LEU A 32 2.88 -12.70 8.37
C LEU A 32 3.80 -13.28 7.29
N GLY A 33 5.07 -12.86 7.22
CA GLY A 33 5.98 -13.27 6.15
C GLY A 33 5.55 -12.81 4.75
N VAL A 34 4.81 -11.69 4.68
CA VAL A 34 4.24 -11.14 3.44
C VAL A 34 5.02 -9.91 2.99
N ARG A 35 5.26 -9.79 1.68
CA ARG A 35 5.70 -8.54 1.05
C ARG A 35 4.52 -7.94 0.30
N VAL A 36 4.32 -6.63 0.42
CA VAL A 36 3.23 -5.93 -0.26
C VAL A 36 3.79 -4.96 -1.29
N LEU A 37 3.24 -5.01 -2.50
CA LEU A 37 3.51 -4.09 -3.60
C LEU A 37 2.24 -3.27 -3.84
N VAL A 38 2.31 -1.94 -3.79
CA VAL A 38 1.16 -1.07 -4.06
C VAL A 38 1.42 -0.23 -5.30
N TRP A 39 0.60 -0.40 -6.32
CA TRP A 39 0.59 0.48 -7.49
C TRP A 39 -0.39 1.63 -7.29
N GLY A 40 0.01 2.85 -7.64
CA GLY A 40 -0.91 3.99 -7.56
C GLY A 40 -0.34 5.30 -8.08
N GLY A 41 -1.20 6.32 -8.10
CA GLY A 41 -0.79 7.70 -8.37
C GLY A 41 0.11 8.24 -7.25
N ALA A 42 0.99 9.19 -7.59
CA ALA A 42 1.97 9.74 -6.67
C ALA A 42 1.35 10.28 -5.36
N TYR A 43 0.21 10.98 -5.46
CA TYR A 43 -0.51 11.49 -4.30
C TYR A 43 -0.98 10.35 -3.39
N THR A 44 -1.67 9.35 -3.95
CA THR A 44 -2.16 8.18 -3.21
C THR A 44 -1.04 7.45 -2.52
N LEU A 45 0.06 7.17 -3.22
CA LEU A 45 1.23 6.49 -2.63
C LEU A 45 1.90 7.32 -1.54
N GLY A 46 1.94 8.65 -1.69
CA GLY A 46 2.49 9.57 -0.68
C GLY A 46 1.69 9.58 0.64
N CYS A 47 0.41 9.21 0.60
CA CYS A 47 -0.42 9.10 1.80
C CYS A 47 -0.30 7.75 2.53
N LEU A 48 0.33 6.74 1.91
CA LEU A 48 0.50 5.41 2.52
C LEU A 48 1.75 5.35 3.40
N PRO A 49 1.72 4.56 4.51
CA PRO A 49 2.83 4.47 5.43
C PRO A 49 4.10 3.90 4.77
N ASP A 50 5.27 4.23 5.30
CA ASP A 50 6.53 3.58 4.94
C ASP A 50 6.80 2.38 5.86
N ARG A 51 7.14 1.21 5.29
CA ARG A 51 7.44 -0.03 6.01
C ARG A 51 8.50 -0.85 5.26
N SER A 52 9.30 -1.63 5.97
CA SER A 52 10.36 -2.49 5.40
C SER A 52 9.86 -3.44 4.30
N ARG A 53 8.64 -3.95 4.43
CA ARG A 53 8.03 -4.93 3.53
C ARG A 53 6.88 -4.39 2.68
N LEU A 54 6.78 -3.07 2.60
CA LEU A 54 5.85 -2.37 1.72
C LEU A 54 6.65 -1.58 0.69
N GLU A 55 6.43 -1.88 -0.59
CA GLU A 55 7.03 -1.14 -1.70
C GLU A 55 5.94 -0.42 -2.50
N LYS A 56 6.17 0.87 -2.76
CA LYS A 56 5.24 1.78 -3.44
C LYS A 56 5.72 2.00 -4.86
N LEU A 57 4.89 1.64 -5.84
CA LEU A 57 5.22 1.65 -7.26
C LEU A 57 4.32 2.65 -8.00
N HIS A 58 4.91 3.76 -8.44
CA HIS A 58 4.16 4.76 -9.20
C HIS A 58 3.75 4.21 -10.57
N VAL A 59 2.48 4.40 -10.92
CA VAL A 59 1.93 4.14 -12.26
C VAL A 59 1.27 5.42 -12.80
N GLN A 60 1.40 5.64 -14.11
CA GLN A 60 0.85 6.80 -14.81
C GLN A 60 -0.67 6.78 -14.88
#